data_AF-X0RWW6-F1
#
_entry.id   AF-X0RWW6-F1
#
_cell.length_a   1.000
_cell.length_b   1.000
_cell.length_c   1.000
_cell.angle_alpha   90.00
_cell.angle_beta   90.00
_cell.angle_gamma   90.00
#
_symmetry.space_group_name_H-M   'P 1'
#
loop_
_entity.id
_entity.type
_entity.pdbx_description
1 polymer ?
#
loop_
_entity_poly.entity_id
_entity_poly.type
_entity_poly.pdbx_seq_one_letter_code
_entity_poly.pdbx_strand_id
1 'polypeptide(L)'
;MPRDASGNYSLPAGNPVVAGTVITPTWANPTMGDLGNEMTDSLSRSGKGGMLNPLLIPNGDSNLPALSWINEPTTGLYRAAANDIRYAVGALFVAQWRPRVNGSFLV
;
A
#
# COMPACT_ATOMS: atom_id res chain seq x y z
N MET A 1 1.83 15.29 -8.89
CA MET A 1 0.59 15.74 -8.26
C MET A 1 0.51 14.99 -6.95
N PRO A 2 1.19 15.49 -5.91
CA PRO A 2 1.43 14.73 -4.70
C PRO A 2 0.14 14.19 -4.11
N ARG A 3 0.09 12.90 -3.83
CA ARG A 3 -0.89 12.35 -2.90
C ARG A 3 -0.71 12.97 -1.52
N ASP A 4 -1.80 13.04 -0.76
CA ASP A 4 -1.70 13.32 0.67
C ASP A 4 -0.98 12.17 1.41
N ALA A 5 -0.69 12.36 2.70
CA ALA A 5 -0.05 11.33 3.52
C ALA A 5 -0.89 10.04 3.70
N SER A 6 -2.14 10.02 3.23
CA SER A 6 -3.04 8.85 3.21
C SER A 6 -3.10 8.19 1.82
N GLY A 7 -2.37 8.69 0.83
CA GLY A 7 -2.37 8.19 -0.55
C GLY A 7 -3.50 8.74 -1.44
N ASN A 8 -4.30 9.69 -0.95
CA ASN A 8 -5.38 10.28 -1.73
C ASN A 8 -4.85 11.27 -2.76
N TYR A 9 -5.26 11.10 -4.01
CA TYR A 9 -5.01 12.06 -5.07
C TYR A 9 -6.13 13.12 -5.11
N SER A 10 -5.77 14.40 -5.20
CA SER A 10 -6.70 15.47 -5.58
C SER A 10 -6.22 16.13 -6.87
N LEU A 11 -7.16 16.50 -7.75
CA LEU A 11 -6.82 17.22 -8.97
C LEU A 11 -6.36 18.65 -8.61
N PRO A 12 -5.16 19.08 -9.02
CA PRO A 12 -4.72 20.45 -8.79
C PRO A 12 -5.68 21.46 -9.42
N ALA A 13 -6.05 22.48 -8.65
CA ALA A 13 -6.84 23.59 -9.16
C ALA A 13 -6.07 24.28 -10.30
N GLY A 14 -6.78 24.62 -11.38
CA GLY A 14 -6.19 25.30 -12.53
C GLY A 14 -5.62 24.40 -13.63
N ASN A 15 -5.83 23.08 -13.60
CA ASN A 15 -5.61 22.22 -14.78
C ASN A 15 -6.60 22.62 -15.91
N PRO A 16 -6.18 23.33 -16.97
CA PRO A 16 -7.09 24.11 -17.80
C PRO A 16 -7.44 23.35 -19.10
N VAL A 17 -7.69 22.04 -18.99
CA VAL A 17 -8.11 21.21 -20.13
C VAL A 17 -9.58 21.47 -20.42
N VAL A 18 -9.84 22.61 -21.05
CA VAL A 18 -11.17 23.10 -21.45
C VAL A 18 -11.18 23.25 -22.97
N ALA A 19 -12.32 22.94 -23.60
CA ALA A 19 -12.46 23.12 -25.05
C ALA A 19 -12.29 24.60 -25.43
N GLY A 20 -11.40 24.89 -26.38
CA GLY A 20 -11.15 26.24 -26.89
C GLY A 20 -10.08 27.06 -26.15
N THR A 21 -9.47 26.55 -25.08
CA THR A 21 -8.36 27.25 -24.39
C THR A 21 -6.98 26.86 -24.92
N VAL A 22 -6.05 27.81 -24.97
CA VAL A 22 -4.67 27.59 -25.46
C VAL A 22 -3.85 26.78 -24.44
N ILE A 23 -3.17 25.74 -24.92
CA ILE A 23 -2.18 24.99 -24.15
C ILE A 23 -0.89 25.80 -24.05
N THR A 24 -0.41 26.07 -22.83
CA THR A 24 0.84 26.82 -22.60
C THR A 24 1.82 26.01 -21.76
N PRO A 25 3.14 26.15 -21.98
CA PRO A 25 4.16 25.45 -21.19
C PRO A 25 4.05 25.71 -19.68
N THR A 26 3.60 26.91 -19.30
CA THR A 26 3.50 27.37 -17.91
C THR A 26 2.61 26.48 -17.04
N TRP A 27 1.52 25.94 -17.59
CA TRP A 27 0.66 24.99 -16.88
C TRP A 27 0.94 23.54 -17.30
N ALA A 28 1.29 23.29 -18.56
CA ALA A 28 1.42 21.94 -19.10
C ALA A 28 2.71 21.23 -18.64
N ASN A 29 3.84 21.93 -18.54
CA ASN A 29 5.09 21.30 -18.14
C ASN A 29 5.11 20.89 -16.65
N PRO A 30 4.59 21.70 -15.70
CA PRO A 30 4.44 21.28 -14.32
C PRO A 30 3.64 19.99 -14.17
N THR A 31 2.47 19.85 -14.83
CA THR A 31 1.66 18.62 -14.73
C THR A 31 2.39 17.38 -15.22
N MET A 32 3.25 17.49 -16.24
CA MET A 32 4.06 16.38 -16.73
C MET A 32 5.19 15.97 -15.77
N GLY A 33 5.89 16.94 -15.15
CA GLY A 33 6.87 16.64 -14.09
C GLY A 33 6.20 15.99 -12.88
N ASP A 34 5.01 16.49 -12.54
CA ASP A 34 4.16 15.98 -11.47
C ASP A 34 3.70 14.53 -11.69
N LEU A 35 3.45 14.12 -12.93
CA LEU A 35 3.17 12.73 -13.30
C LEU A 35 4.41 11.84 -13.22
N GLY A 36 5.59 12.38 -13.56
CA GLY A 36 6.87 11.67 -13.42
C GLY A 36 7.16 11.29 -11.97
N ASN A 37 6.94 12.22 -11.03
CA ASN A 37 7.10 11.98 -9.60
C ASN A 37 6.12 10.90 -9.10
N GLU A 38 4.82 11.05 -9.35
CA GLU A 38 3.81 10.07 -8.93
C GLU A 38 4.02 8.66 -9.53
N MET A 39 4.52 8.58 -10.77
CA MET A 39 4.88 7.29 -11.37
C MET A 39 6.13 6.66 -10.73
N THR A 40 7.03 7.47 -10.18
CA THR A 40 8.26 7.02 -9.50
C THR A 40 7.96 6.57 -8.07
N ASP A 41 7.08 7.28 -7.36
CA ASP A 41 6.69 6.95 -5.98
C ASP A 41 5.65 5.80 -5.89
N SER A 42 5.05 5.42 -7.03
CA SER A 42 4.08 4.33 -7.11
C SER A 42 4.73 2.94 -7.16
N LEU A 43 4.20 1.99 -6.36
CA LEU A 43 4.65 0.59 -6.38
C LEU A 43 4.33 -0.08 -7.73
N SER A 44 5.37 -0.47 -8.46
CA SER A 44 5.23 -1.11 -9.77
C SER A 44 4.68 -2.53 -9.68
N ARG A 45 3.55 -2.78 -10.36
CA ARG A 45 2.98 -4.14 -10.58
C ARG A 45 3.95 -5.10 -11.29
N SER A 46 4.97 -4.57 -11.95
CA SER A 46 6.01 -5.34 -12.66
C SER A 46 7.35 -5.37 -11.91
N GLY A 47 7.40 -4.94 -10.65
CA GLY A 47 8.62 -4.95 -9.83
C GLY A 47 9.73 -4.02 -10.31
N LYS A 48 9.41 -3.02 -11.15
CA LYS A 48 10.39 -2.02 -11.59
C LYS A 48 10.61 -1.01 -10.49
N GLY A 49 11.82 -0.99 -9.93
CA GLY A 49 12.17 -0.17 -8.77
C GLY A 49 11.83 -0.87 -7.45
N GLY A 50 12.72 -0.73 -6.48
CA GLY A 50 12.48 -1.17 -5.10
C GLY A 50 11.77 -0.08 -4.30
N MET A 51 10.92 -0.48 -3.36
CA MET A 51 10.32 0.43 -2.38
C MET A 51 11.40 0.92 -1.41
N LEU A 52 11.56 2.25 -1.28
CA LEU A 52 12.66 2.87 -0.52
C LEU A 52 12.40 2.95 1.00
N ASN A 53 11.16 2.75 1.44
CA ASN A 53 10.73 2.76 2.84
C ASN A 53 10.03 1.42 3.19
N PRO A 54 9.85 1.05 4.47
CA PRO A 54 9.08 -0.15 4.83
C PRO A 54 7.61 -0.07 4.41
N LEU A 55 7.03 -1.21 3.96
CA LEU A 55 5.60 -1.33 3.71
C LEU A 55 4.86 -1.45 5.05
N LEU A 56 4.02 -0.47 5.36
CA LEU A 56 3.10 -0.52 6.50
C LEU A 56 1.74 -1.04 6.03
N ILE A 57 1.20 -2.02 6.75
CA ILE A 57 -0.09 -2.65 6.47
C ILE A 57 -1.02 -2.52 7.70
N PRO A 58 -2.35 -2.51 7.52
CA PRO A 58 -3.30 -2.56 8.64
C PRO A 58 -3.17 -3.89 9.41
N ASN A 59 -3.85 -4.01 10.55
CA ASN A 59 -3.81 -5.25 11.33
C ASN A 59 -4.39 -6.45 10.56
N GLY A 60 -5.56 -6.26 9.93
CA GLY A 60 -6.37 -7.37 9.42
C GLY A 60 -6.89 -8.30 10.51
N ASP A 61 -7.64 -9.32 10.11
CA ASP A 61 -8.08 -10.43 10.95
C ASP A 61 -8.01 -11.76 10.17
N SER A 62 -8.57 -12.85 10.69
CA SER A 62 -8.50 -14.14 9.98
C SER A 62 -9.43 -14.21 8.76
N ASN A 63 -10.56 -13.49 8.75
CA ASN A 63 -11.47 -13.42 7.59
C ASN A 63 -10.95 -12.46 6.52
N LEU A 64 -10.26 -11.39 6.94
CA LEU A 64 -9.61 -10.43 6.05
C LEU A 64 -8.16 -10.16 6.48
N PRO A 65 -7.21 -11.04 6.13
CA PRO A 65 -5.80 -10.83 6.40
C PRO A 65 -5.25 -9.59 5.67
N ALA A 66 -4.28 -8.92 6.28
CA ALA A 66 -3.72 -7.68 5.77
C ALA A 66 -2.82 -7.87 4.54
N LEU A 67 -2.26 -9.07 4.36
CA LEU A 67 -1.64 -9.54 3.11
C LEU A 67 -2.29 -10.88 2.73
N SER A 68 -3.08 -10.91 1.67
CA SER A 68 -3.83 -12.09 1.22
C SER A 68 -3.76 -12.30 -0.30
N TRP A 69 -4.28 -13.42 -0.78
CA TRP A 69 -4.26 -13.79 -2.19
C TRP A 69 -5.53 -13.34 -2.92
N ILE A 70 -5.40 -12.85 -4.15
CA ILE A 70 -6.53 -12.33 -4.95
C ILE A 70 -7.67 -13.35 -5.10
N ASN A 71 -7.33 -14.63 -5.27
CA ASN A 71 -8.28 -15.72 -5.42
C ASN A 71 -8.60 -16.48 -4.12
N GLU A 72 -7.96 -16.11 -3.01
CA GLU A 72 -8.13 -16.75 -1.70
C GLU A 72 -8.02 -15.68 -0.59
N PRO A 73 -8.97 -14.72 -0.54
CA PRO A 73 -8.84 -13.50 0.27
C PRO A 73 -8.87 -13.76 1.77
N THR A 74 -9.32 -14.93 2.20
CA THR A 74 -9.36 -15.41 3.60
C THR A 74 -8.10 -16.16 4.02
N THR A 75 -7.07 -16.18 3.16
CA THR A 75 -5.79 -16.86 3.38
C THR A 75 -4.66 -15.84 3.27
N GLY A 76 -3.82 -15.74 4.30
CA GLY A 76 -2.84 -14.65 4.38
C GLY A 76 -2.33 -14.30 5.77
N LEU A 77 -1.49 -13.27 5.84
CA LEU A 77 -0.84 -12.76 7.05
C LEU A 77 -1.66 -11.64 7.70
N TYR A 78 -1.82 -11.68 9.03
CA TYR A 78 -2.48 -10.64 9.82
C TYR A 78 -1.86 -10.46 11.22
N ARG A 79 -2.17 -9.36 11.88
CA ARG A 79 -1.71 -9.01 13.24
C ARG A 79 -2.89 -9.05 14.21
N ALA A 80 -3.02 -10.16 14.93
CA ALA A 80 -4.13 -10.40 15.85
C ALA A 80 -4.10 -9.52 17.10
N ALA A 81 -2.93 -9.09 17.56
CA ALA A 81 -2.74 -8.22 18.71
C ALA A 81 -1.36 -7.52 18.67
N ALA A 82 -1.04 -6.74 19.70
CA ALA A 82 0.32 -6.22 19.88
C ALA A 82 1.33 -7.36 19.95
N ASN A 83 2.30 -7.33 19.03
CA ASN A 83 3.35 -8.35 18.89
C ASN A 83 2.83 -9.78 18.65
N ASP A 84 1.63 -9.95 18.09
CA ASP A 84 1.04 -11.25 17.71
C ASP A 84 0.70 -11.22 16.22
N ILE A 85 1.54 -11.87 15.42
CA ILE A 85 1.37 -12.03 13.97
C ILE A 85 0.94 -13.47 13.70
N ARG A 86 -0.01 -13.67 12.80
CA ARG A 86 -0.59 -14.98 12.47
C ARG A 86 -0.78 -15.12 10.97
N TYR A 87 -0.85 -16.37 10.52
CA TYR A 87 -1.26 -16.73 9.17
C TYR A 87 -2.60 -17.47 9.23
N ALA A 88 -3.53 -17.08 8.36
CA ALA A 88 -4.81 -17.75 8.17
C ALA A 88 -4.82 -18.56 6.86
N VAL A 89 -5.57 -19.66 6.85
CA VAL A 89 -5.97 -20.41 5.65
C VAL A 89 -7.47 -20.67 5.74
N GLY A 90 -8.24 -20.28 4.73
CA GLY A 90 -9.69 -20.50 4.70
C GLY A 90 -10.42 -19.86 5.89
N ALA A 91 -10.00 -18.66 6.30
CA ALA A 91 -10.46 -17.91 7.48
C ALA A 91 -10.09 -18.50 8.87
N LEU A 92 -9.35 -19.61 8.92
CA LEU A 92 -8.88 -20.25 10.15
C LEU A 92 -7.39 -19.94 10.38
N PHE A 93 -6.99 -19.64 11.62
CA PHE A 93 -5.56 -19.47 11.93
C PHE A 93 -4.83 -20.82 11.86
N VAL A 94 -3.64 -20.84 11.25
CA VAL A 94 -2.81 -22.05 11.11
C VAL A 94 -1.39 -21.89 11.66
N ALA A 95 -0.88 -20.65 11.76
CA ALA A 95 0.46 -20.37 12.26
C ALA A 95 0.51 -19.05 13.03
N GLN A 96 1.51 -18.93 13.90
CA GLN A 96 1.60 -17.89 14.90
C GLN A 96 3.06 -17.55 15.24
N TRP A 97 3.35 -16.26 15.30
CA TRP A 97 4.63 -15.72 15.73
C TRP A 97 4.41 -14.62 16.76
N ARG A 98 5.10 -14.74 17.89
CA ARG A 98 5.15 -13.77 18.98
C ARG A 98 6.62 -13.63 19.45
N PRO A 99 7.03 -12.49 20.04
CA PRO A 99 8.28 -12.41 20.76
C PRO A 99 8.36 -13.51 21.82
N ARG A 100 9.53 -14.10 22.00
CA ARG A 100 9.80 -14.97 23.14
C ARG A 100 9.79 -14.11 24.39
N VAL A 101 8.91 -14.44 25.34
CA VAL A 101 9.11 -14.03 26.73
C VAL A 101 10.24 -14.93 27.26
N ASN A 102 11.22 -14.35 27.95
CA ASN A 102 12.37 -15.12 28.46
C ASN A 102 11.88 -16.34 29.28
N GLY A 103 12.21 -17.54 28.81
CA GLY A 103 11.84 -18.82 29.45
C GLY A 103 10.84 -19.70 28.69
N SER A 104 10.18 -19.24 27.62
CA SER A 104 9.26 -20.11 26.86
C SER A 104 9.99 -21.06 25.90
N PHE A 105 10.24 -22.29 26.32
CA PHE A 105 10.58 -23.41 25.43
C PHE A 105 9.32 -23.83 24.66
N LEU A 106 9.40 -23.88 23.32
CA LEU A 106 8.33 -24.40 22.48
C LEU A 106 8.66 -25.84 22.09
N VAL A 107 7.70 -26.73 22.36
CA VAL A 107 7.46 -27.96 21.59
C VAL A 107 6.63 -27.58 20.37
#